data_AF-A0AAJ1T7R2-F1
#
_entry.id   AF-A0AAJ1T7R2-F1
#
_cell.length_a   1.000
_cell.length_b   1.000
_cell.length_c   1.000
_cell.angle_alpha   90.00
_cell.angle_beta   90.00
_cell.angle_gamma   90.00
#
_symmetry.space_group_name_H-M   'P 1'
#
loop_
_entity.id
_entity.type
_entity.pdbx_description
1 polymer ?
#
loop_
_entity_poly.entity_id
_entity_poly.type
_entity_poly.pdbx_seq_one_letter_code
_entity_poly.pdbx_strand_id
1 'polypeptide(L)'
;MADPSSPVVIPGDVARWARRATRARNDLAHEGRAPSHRDEELIAVVEVTTAVVILNLLHELGLPADRQREIVREHPQLKATSRAAHAYLGTPGG
;
A
#
# COMPACT_ATOMS: atom_id res chain seq x y z
N MET A 1 2.31 4.07 20.85
CA MET A 1 3.10 2.85 20.61
C MET A 1 2.25 1.95 19.72
N ALA A 2 2.72 1.56 18.53
CA ALA A 2 1.95 0.65 17.68
C ALA A 2 1.87 -0.71 18.37
N ASP A 3 0.68 -1.31 18.39
CA ASP A 3 0.48 -2.64 18.96
C ASP A 3 1.35 -3.67 18.19
N PRO A 4 2.23 -4.42 18.86
CA PRO A 4 3.10 -5.40 18.20
C PRO A 4 2.31 -6.51 17.50
N SER A 5 1.05 -6.74 17.89
CA SER A 5 0.13 -7.71 17.27
C SER A 5 -0.59 -7.18 16.03
N SER A 6 -0.54 -5.87 15.77
CA SER A 6 -1.23 -5.28 14.61
C SER A 6 -0.53 -5.62 13.29
N PRO A 7 -1.31 -5.91 12.22
CA PRO A 7 -0.77 -6.28 10.91
C PRO A 7 0.10 -5.17 10.31
N VAL A 8 1.08 -5.57 9.50
CA VAL A 8 1.97 -4.61 8.82
C VAL A 8 1.22 -3.92 7.72
N VAL A 9 1.10 -2.60 7.83
CA VAL A 9 0.50 -1.76 6.79
C VAL A 9 1.61 -1.13 5.97
N ILE A 10 1.75 -1.53 4.71
CA ILE A 10 2.74 -0.95 3.77
C ILE A 10 2.54 0.56 3.58
N PRO A 11 1.32 1.08 3.37
CA PRO A 11 1.15 2.53 3.31
C PRO A 11 1.34 3.13 4.71
N GLY A 12 2.38 3.94 4.88
CA GLY A 12 2.61 4.69 6.11
C GLY A 12 1.49 5.70 6.45
N ASP A 13 0.69 6.11 5.46
CA ASP A 13 -0.55 6.89 5.61
C ASP A 13 -1.73 6.14 4.96
N VAL A 14 -2.42 5.35 5.79
CA VAL A 14 -3.55 4.50 5.37
C VAL A 14 -4.71 5.34 4.83
N ALA A 15 -5.01 6.47 5.47
CA ALA A 15 -6.15 7.30 5.09
C ALA A 15 -5.94 7.96 3.72
N ARG A 16 -4.71 8.39 3.43
CA ARG A 16 -4.36 8.94 2.12
C ARG A 16 -4.35 7.88 1.04
N TRP A 17 -3.74 6.72 1.29
CA TRP A 17 -3.82 5.59 0.36
C TRP A 17 -5.27 5.23 0.05
N ALA A 18 -6.13 5.08 1.06
CA ALA A 18 -7.54 4.77 0.86
C ALA A 18 -8.24 5.83 -0.02
N ARG A 19 -8.07 7.13 0.26
CA ARG A 19 -8.65 8.20 -0.57
C ARG A 19 -8.14 8.21 -2.00
N ARG A 20 -6.85 7.90 -2.20
CA ARG A 20 -6.21 7.83 -3.52
C ARG A 20 -6.72 6.64 -4.31
N ALA A 21 -6.79 5.47 -3.68
CA ALA A 21 -7.33 4.25 -4.26
C ALA A 21 -8.81 4.41 -4.64
N THR A 22 -9.63 5.00 -3.76
CA THR A 22 -11.04 5.27 -4.06
C THR A 22 -11.21 6.20 -5.26
N ARG A 23 -10.44 7.30 -5.34
CA ARG A 23 -10.52 8.23 -6.47
C ARG A 23 -10.07 7.59 -7.78
N ALA A 24 -8.91 6.95 -7.79
CA ALA A 24 -8.41 6.25 -8.97
C ALA A 24 -9.42 5.21 -9.50
N ARG A 25 -10.03 4.42 -8.61
CA ARG A 25 -11.08 3.45 -8.98
C ARG A 25 -12.33 4.15 -9.54
N ASN A 26 -12.74 5.26 -8.93
CA ASN A 26 -13.92 6.00 -9.37
C ASN A 26 -13.72 6.62 -10.74
N ASP A 27 -12.59 7.29 -10.97
CA ASP A 27 -12.26 7.88 -12.27
C ASP A 27 -12.24 6.78 -13.34
N LEU A 28 -11.55 5.66 -13.08
CA LEU A 28 -11.50 4.53 -14.01
C LEU A 28 -12.89 3.94 -14.31
N ALA A 29 -13.76 3.82 -13.30
CA ALA A 29 -15.10 3.24 -13.47
C ALA A 29 -16.07 4.17 -14.22
N HIS A 30 -15.95 5.49 -14.06
CA HIS A 30 -16.87 6.45 -14.67
C HIS A 30 -16.37 6.98 -16.01
N GLU A 31 -15.05 7.16 -16.17
CA GLU A 31 -14.44 7.77 -17.35
C GLU A 31 -13.67 6.75 -18.23
N GLY A 32 -13.51 5.50 -17.77
CA GLY A 32 -12.70 4.48 -18.45
C GLY A 32 -11.19 4.74 -18.37
N ARG A 33 -10.77 5.80 -17.67
CA ARG A 33 -9.38 6.22 -17.44
C ARG A 33 -9.30 7.03 -16.15
N ALA A 34 -8.09 7.22 -15.62
CA ALA A 34 -7.86 8.04 -14.43
C ALA A 34 -6.93 9.22 -14.75
N PRO A 35 -7.41 10.23 -15.51
CA PRO A 35 -6.56 11.30 -16.04
C PRO A 35 -6.02 12.25 -14.97
N SER A 36 -6.66 12.27 -13.80
CA SER A 36 -6.26 13.02 -12.61
C SER A 36 -5.01 12.44 -11.92
N HIS A 37 -4.57 11.24 -12.34
CA HIS A 37 -3.51 10.48 -11.71
C HIS A 37 -2.39 10.19 -12.72
N ARG A 38 -1.14 10.20 -12.24
CA ARG A 38 -0.01 9.70 -13.02
C ARG A 38 -0.05 8.18 -13.06
N ASP A 39 0.43 7.59 -14.15
CA ASP A 39 0.48 6.13 -14.31
C ASP A 39 1.27 5.46 -13.16
N GLU A 40 2.37 6.08 -12.72
CA GLU A 40 3.17 5.56 -11.59
C GLU A 40 2.38 5.58 -10.28
N GLU A 41 1.49 6.55 -10.10
CA GLU A 41 0.63 6.63 -8.92
C GLU A 41 -0.44 5.53 -8.96
N LEU A 42 -1.00 5.24 -10.13
CA LEU A 42 -1.97 4.15 -10.32
C LEU A 42 -1.30 2.78 -10.07
N ILE A 43 -0.10 2.58 -10.61
CA ILE A 43 0.71 1.38 -10.37
C ILE A 43 0.99 1.24 -8.87
N ALA A 44 1.43 2.30 -8.20
CA ALA A 44 1.69 2.28 -6.77
C ALA A 44 0.43 1.94 -5.95
N VAL A 45 -0.75 2.47 -6.32
CA VAL A 45 -2.02 2.12 -5.68
C VAL A 45 -2.31 0.62 -5.79
N VAL A 46 -2.15 0.04 -6.98
CA VAL A 46 -2.40 -1.39 -7.22
C VAL A 46 -1.41 -2.24 -6.43
N GLU A 47 -0.11 -2.00 -6.58
CA GLU A 47 0.93 -2.76 -5.89
C GLU A 47 0.78 -2.73 -4.37
N VAL A 48 0.51 -1.54 -3.81
CA VAL A 48 0.31 -1.37 -2.36
C VAL A 48 -0.94 -2.10 -1.89
N THR A 49 -2.03 -2.04 -2.65
CA THR A 49 -3.26 -2.76 -2.31
C THR A 49 -3.03 -4.27 -2.31
N THR A 50 -2.37 -4.80 -3.34
CA THR A 50 -2.00 -6.22 -3.43
C THR A 50 -1.12 -6.64 -2.24
N ALA A 51 -0.10 -5.85 -1.90
CA ALA A 51 0.77 -6.15 -0.78
C ALA A 51 0.03 -6.15 0.56
N VAL A 52 -0.88 -5.19 0.79
CA VAL A 52 -1.73 -5.15 2.00
C VAL A 52 -2.60 -6.40 2.09
N VAL A 53 -3.22 -6.84 0.98
CA VAL A 53 -4.02 -8.07 0.97
C VAL A 53 -3.15 -9.30 1.30
N ILE A 54 -1.97 -9.43 0.70
CA ILE A 54 -1.05 -10.54 0.99
C ILE A 54 -0.66 -10.56 2.46
N LEU A 55 -0.26 -9.42 3.03
CA LEU A 55 0.16 -9.35 4.43
C LEU A 55 -0.98 -9.63 5.40
N ASN A 56 -2.19 -9.16 5.10
CA ASN A 56 -3.38 -9.50 5.86
C ASN A 56 -3.67 -11.01 5.80
N LEU A 57 -3.59 -11.63 4.62
CA LEU A 57 -3.76 -13.09 4.51
C LEU A 57 -2.70 -13.85 5.32
N LEU A 58 -1.44 -13.42 5.27
CA LEU A 58 -0.38 -14.03 6.09
C LEU A 58 -0.65 -13.85 7.59
N HIS A 59 -1.19 -12.70 8.01
CA HIS A 59 -1.60 -12.45 9.38
C HIS A 59 -2.71 -13.42 9.83
N GLU A 60 -3.77 -13.56 9.03
CA GLU A 60 -4.88 -14.49 9.29
C GLU A 60 -4.43 -15.96 9.33
N LEU A 61 -3.37 -16.30 8.59
CA LEU A 61 -2.72 -17.62 8.64
C LEU A 61 -1.80 -17.82 9.85
N GLY A 62 -1.72 -16.83 10.74
CA GLY A 62 -0.94 -16.89 11.98
C GLY A 62 0.51 -16.44 11.86
N LEU A 63 0.91 -15.79 10.77
CA LEU A 63 2.26 -15.24 10.64
C LEU A 63 2.40 -13.98 11.52
N PRO A 64 3.35 -13.95 12.49
CA PRO A 64 3.51 -12.81 13.37
C PRO A 64 3.88 -11.52 12.63
N ALA A 65 3.44 -10.38 13.15
CA ALA A 65 3.69 -9.08 12.53
C ALA A 65 5.20 -8.79 12.38
N ASP A 66 6.05 -9.22 13.32
CA ASP A 66 7.52 -9.05 13.18
C ASP A 66 8.10 -9.79 11.98
N ARG A 67 7.64 -11.02 11.72
CA ARG A 67 8.03 -11.77 10.52
C ARG A 67 7.51 -11.10 9.25
N GLN A 68 6.31 -10.54 9.28
CA GLN A 68 5.81 -9.74 8.17
C GLN A 68 6.65 -8.48 7.92
N ARG A 69 7.16 -7.81 8.97
CA ARG A 69 8.07 -6.65 8.85
C ARG A 69 9.39 -7.05 8.19
N GLU A 70 9.95 -8.21 8.55
CA GLU A 70 11.15 -8.76 7.89
C GLU A 70 10.87 -9.02 6.40
N ILE A 71 9.77 -9.71 6.07
CA ILE A 71 9.36 -9.97 4.68
C ILE A 71 9.25 -8.68 3.87
N VAL A 72 8.63 -7.63 4.41
CA VAL A 72 8.52 -6.33 3.71
C VAL A 72 9.89 -5.70 3.47
N ARG A 73 10.87 -5.87 4.37
CA ARG A 73 12.22 -5.29 4.25
C ARG A 73 13.14 -6.10 3.32
N GLU A 74 12.97 -7.41 3.29
CA GLU A 74 13.90 -8.35 2.62
C GLU A 74 13.39 -8.82 1.27
N HIS A 75 12.08 -9.00 1.10
CA HIS A 75 11.51 -9.42 -0.18
C HIS A 75 11.60 -8.28 -1.21
N PRO A 76 12.34 -8.45 -2.33
CA PRO A 76 12.66 -7.35 -3.24
C PRO A 76 11.42 -6.59 -3.75
N GLN A 77 10.35 -7.32 -4.08
CA GLN A 77 9.11 -6.71 -4.56
C GLN A 77 8.40 -5.90 -3.48
N LEU A 78 8.26 -6.43 -2.25
CA LEU A 78 7.54 -5.73 -1.18
C LEU A 78 8.33 -4.52 -0.68
N LYS A 79 9.66 -4.62 -0.71
CA LYS A 79 10.55 -3.49 -0.45
C LYS A 79 10.39 -2.39 -1.49
N ALA A 80 10.31 -2.75 -2.79
CA ALA A 80 10.05 -1.80 -3.86
C ALA A 80 8.67 -1.16 -3.71
N THR A 81 7.63 -1.95 -3.43
CA THR A 81 6.27 -1.45 -3.19
C THR A 81 6.20 -0.51 -1.99
N SER A 82 6.91 -0.80 -0.90
CA SER A 82 7.00 0.12 0.25
C SER A 82 7.65 1.46 -0.13
N ARG A 83 8.72 1.42 -0.94
CA ARG A 83 9.36 2.66 -1.45
C ARG A 83 8.43 3.43 -2.37
N ALA A 84 7.72 2.75 -3.27
CA ALA A 84 6.73 3.38 -4.16
C ALA A 84 5.58 3.99 -3.35
N ALA A 85 5.10 3.30 -2.30
CA ALA A 85 4.11 3.83 -1.38
C ALA A 85 4.58 5.15 -0.76
N HIS A 86 5.84 5.21 -0.29
CA HIS A 86 6.39 6.46 0.25
C HIS A 86 6.51 7.56 -0.81
N ALA A 87 6.99 7.25 -2.01
CA ALA A 87 7.21 8.24 -3.06
C ALA A 87 5.91 8.84 -3.61
N TYR A 88 4.90 8.01 -3.85
CA TYR A 88 3.69 8.41 -4.55
C TYR A 88 2.49 8.62 -3.62
N LEU A 89 2.47 7.91 -2.49
CA LEU A 89 1.35 7.87 -1.54
C LEU A 89 1.71 8.36 -0.13
N GLY A 90 2.98 8.67 0.14
CA GLY A 90 3.45 9.33 1.36
C GLY A 90 3.26 10.85 1.34
N THR A 91 3.29 11.48 2.50
CA THR A 91 3.12 12.93 2.68
C THR A 91 4.03 13.70 1.72
N PRO A 92 3.54 14.73 0.98
CA PRO A 92 4.45 15.77 0.54
C PRO A 92 5.11 16.31 1.81
N GLY A 93 6.41 16.61 1.78
CA GLY A 93 7.08 17.26 2.91
C GLY A 93 6.23 18.43 3.42
N GLY A 94 6.21 18.59 4.75
CA GLY A 94 5.50 19.69 5.41
C GLY A 94 5.92 21.07 4.90
#